data_AF-A0A251RS53-F1
#
_entry.id   AF-A0A251RS53-F1
#
_cell.length_a   1.000
_cell.length_b   1.000
_cell.length_c   1.000
_cell.angle_alpha   90.00
_cell.angle_beta   90.00
_cell.angle_gamma   90.00
#
_symmetry.space_group_name_H-M   'P 1'
#
loop_
_entity.id
_entity.type
_entity.pdbx_description
1 polymer ?
#
loop_
_entity_poly.entity_id
_entity_poly.type
_entity_poly.pdbx_seq_one_letter_code
_entity_poly.pdbx_strand_id
1 'polypeptide(L)'
;MSHSVKIYDTCIGCTHCVRACPTDVLEMIPWDGCKAKQIASAPRTEDCVGCKRCESACPTDFLSVRVYLWHETTRSMGSLIFFLPHKGNRVIRWYTICICMLKLLLTTYAFCYHFQLDDPLIQLVEDYKWINFFYFRWKLGIDGLSLGPVLLTGFITTLATLAAWPVTRDSLLFHFLMLAMYSGQIGSFSSRDLLLFFIMWELELILVYLLLSMWGGKKRLYSATKFILYTAGGSIFLLMGVLGVGLYGSNEPTLNFETSVNQSYPVALEIIFYIGFLIAFAVKLSILPLHTWLPDTHGEAHYSTCMLLAGILLKMGAYGLIRINMELLPHAHSIFSPWLMVVGTIQ
;
A
#
# COMPACT_ATOMS: atom_id res chain seq x y z
N MET A 1 -14.77 -17.62 -9.44
CA MET A 1 -15.18 -16.22 -9.71
C MET A 1 -16.61 -16.28 -10.19
N SER A 2 -17.53 -15.48 -9.65
CA SER A 2 -18.87 -15.37 -10.25
C SER A 2 -18.95 -14.08 -11.07
N HIS A 3 -19.43 -14.19 -12.29
CA HIS A 3 -19.59 -13.07 -13.20
C HIS A 3 -21.08 -12.77 -13.35
N SER A 4 -21.47 -11.50 -13.18
CA SER A 4 -22.82 -11.05 -13.50
C SER A 4 -22.75 -10.05 -14.64
N VAL A 5 -23.40 -10.37 -15.76
CA VAL A 5 -23.60 -9.44 -16.86
C VAL A 5 -24.97 -8.81 -16.68
N LYS A 6 -25.01 -7.51 -16.38
CA LYS A 6 -26.27 -6.75 -16.31
C LYS A 6 -26.49 -5.97 -17.59
N ILE A 7 -27.71 -6.09 -18.10
CA ILE A 7 -28.22 -5.58 -19.36
C ILE A 7 -29.40 -4.69 -18.96
N TYR A 8 -29.35 -3.41 -19.31
CA TYR A 8 -30.39 -2.43 -18.93
C TYR A 8 -31.56 -2.49 -19.95
N ASP A 9 -32.52 -1.56 -19.90
CA ASP A 9 -33.64 -1.52 -20.88
C ASP A 9 -33.38 -0.54 -22.05
N THR A 10 -32.26 0.19 -22.02
CA THR A 10 -31.91 1.23 -23.01
C THR A 10 -31.17 0.68 -24.24
N CYS A 11 -31.30 -0.61 -24.53
CA CYS A 11 -30.60 -1.24 -25.65
C CYS A 11 -31.09 -0.65 -26.97
N ILE A 12 -30.20 -0.46 -27.94
CA ILE A 12 -30.57 -0.08 -29.31
C ILE A 12 -30.52 -1.25 -30.30
N GLY A 13 -30.16 -2.45 -29.84
CA GLY A 13 -30.10 -3.69 -30.64
C GLY A 13 -28.97 -3.78 -31.66
N CYS A 14 -27.87 -3.06 -31.46
CA CYS A 14 -26.65 -3.22 -32.27
C CYS A 14 -25.82 -4.44 -31.83
N THR A 15 -24.95 -4.97 -32.71
CA THR A 15 -24.17 -6.21 -32.46
C THR A 15 -22.73 -5.99 -31.97
N HIS A 16 -22.34 -4.75 -31.65
CA HIS A 16 -20.95 -4.41 -31.29
C HIS A 16 -20.44 -5.12 -30.04
N CYS A 17 -21.26 -5.23 -28.99
CA CYS A 17 -20.90 -5.89 -27.74
C CYS A 17 -20.71 -7.41 -27.90
N VAL A 18 -21.54 -8.04 -28.74
CA VAL A 18 -21.44 -9.46 -29.09
C VAL A 18 -20.14 -9.74 -29.84
N ARG A 19 -19.84 -8.95 -30.88
CA ARG A 19 -18.61 -9.11 -31.67
C ARG A 19 -17.32 -8.83 -30.90
N ALA A 20 -17.39 -8.03 -29.85
CA ALA A 20 -16.24 -7.71 -29.01
C ALA A 20 -15.97 -8.76 -27.91
N CYS A 21 -16.87 -9.73 -27.72
CA CYS A 21 -16.72 -10.78 -26.72
C CYS A 21 -15.69 -11.83 -27.21
N PRO A 22 -14.56 -12.04 -26.53
CA PRO A 22 -13.58 -13.03 -26.95
C PRO A 22 -13.98 -14.49 -26.66
N THR A 23 -15.03 -14.69 -25.85
CA THR A 23 -15.50 -16.02 -25.42
C THR A 23 -16.95 -16.31 -25.85
N ASP A 24 -17.52 -15.48 -26.73
CA ASP A 24 -18.88 -15.65 -27.28
C ASP A 24 -19.96 -15.94 -26.20
N VAL A 25 -19.84 -15.26 -25.05
CA VAL A 25 -20.79 -15.35 -23.94
C VAL A 25 -22.07 -14.57 -24.20
N LEU A 26 -22.04 -13.61 -25.13
CA LEU A 26 -23.14 -12.71 -25.46
C LEU A 26 -23.84 -13.16 -26.74
N GLU A 27 -25.17 -13.26 -26.69
CA GLU A 27 -26.01 -13.65 -27.82
C GLU A 27 -27.15 -12.64 -28.00
N MET A 28 -27.61 -12.42 -29.25
CA MET A 28 -28.77 -11.57 -29.53
C MET A 28 -30.06 -12.40 -29.42
N ILE A 29 -31.00 -11.96 -28.59
CA ILE A 29 -32.30 -12.61 -28.36
C ILE A 29 -33.43 -11.68 -28.83
N PRO A 30 -34.53 -12.19 -29.39
CA PRO A 30 -35.71 -11.39 -29.72
C PRO A 30 -36.26 -10.66 -28.49
N TRP A 31 -36.59 -9.37 -28.62
CA TRP A 31 -37.14 -8.56 -27.52
C TRP A 31 -37.97 -7.39 -28.03
N ASP A 32 -39.24 -7.33 -27.62
CA ASP A 32 -40.20 -6.33 -28.13
C ASP A 32 -40.07 -4.94 -27.49
N GLY A 33 -39.26 -4.79 -26.44
CA GLY A 33 -39.06 -3.51 -25.75
C GLY A 33 -38.07 -2.54 -26.40
N CYS A 34 -37.44 -2.91 -27.52
CA CYS A 34 -36.43 -2.11 -28.22
C CYS A 34 -36.84 -1.85 -29.68
N LYS A 35 -36.46 -0.70 -30.25
CA LYS A 35 -36.72 -0.35 -31.66
C LYS A 35 -36.22 -1.41 -32.65
N ALA A 36 -35.16 -2.12 -32.31
CA ALA A 36 -34.55 -3.15 -33.16
C ALA A 36 -35.17 -4.55 -33.00
N LYS A 37 -36.18 -4.73 -32.12
CA LYS A 37 -36.80 -6.02 -31.80
C LYS A 37 -35.84 -7.12 -31.31
N GLN A 38 -34.62 -6.76 -30.91
CA GLN A 38 -33.60 -7.67 -30.40
C GLN A 38 -32.81 -6.99 -29.28
N ILE A 39 -32.36 -7.78 -28.30
CA ILE A 39 -31.54 -7.37 -27.16
C ILE A 39 -30.35 -8.32 -27.00
N ALA A 40 -29.21 -7.81 -26.54
CA ALA A 40 -28.10 -8.67 -26.13
C ALA A 40 -28.45 -9.36 -24.81
N SER A 41 -28.10 -10.64 -24.67
CA SER A 41 -28.25 -11.45 -23.46
C SER A 41 -26.98 -12.26 -23.20
N ALA A 42 -26.75 -12.65 -21.95
CA ALA A 42 -25.61 -13.46 -21.54
C ALA A 42 -26.09 -14.77 -20.89
N PRO A 43 -26.49 -15.78 -21.68
CA PRO A 43 -27.01 -17.04 -21.14
C PRO A 43 -25.95 -17.90 -20.44
N ARG A 44 -24.66 -17.75 -20.82
CA ARG A 44 -23.52 -18.51 -20.29
C ARG A 44 -22.58 -17.65 -19.45
N THR A 45 -23.05 -17.09 -18.34
CA THR A 45 -22.22 -16.21 -17.49
C THR A 45 -21.00 -16.90 -16.87
N GLU A 46 -21.02 -18.23 -16.79
CA GLU A 46 -19.93 -19.07 -16.26
C GLU A 46 -18.67 -19.06 -17.13
N ASP A 47 -18.81 -18.88 -18.44
CA ASP A 47 -17.69 -18.80 -19.40
C ASP A 47 -17.12 -17.38 -19.54
N CYS A 48 -17.62 -16.43 -18.75
CA CYS A 48 -17.21 -15.02 -18.82
C CYS A 48 -15.87 -14.82 -18.12
N VAL A 49 -14.85 -14.32 -18.82
CA VAL A 49 -13.52 -14.05 -18.25
C VAL A 49 -13.40 -12.65 -17.61
N GLY A 50 -14.47 -11.84 -17.63
CA GLY A 50 -14.47 -10.50 -17.01
C GLY A 50 -13.61 -9.43 -17.70
N CYS A 51 -13.20 -9.62 -18.96
CA CYS A 51 -12.26 -8.73 -19.67
C CYS A 51 -12.79 -7.33 -20.05
N LYS A 52 -14.08 -7.04 -19.82
CA LYS A 52 -14.77 -5.76 -20.10
C LYS A 52 -14.74 -5.22 -21.54
N ARG A 53 -14.29 -6.01 -22.52
CA ARG A 53 -14.27 -5.57 -23.95
C ARG A 53 -15.66 -5.25 -24.50
N CYS A 54 -16.65 -6.07 -24.16
CA CYS A 54 -18.04 -5.86 -24.56
C CYS A 54 -18.67 -4.59 -23.95
N GLU A 55 -18.24 -4.19 -22.76
CA GLU A 55 -18.61 -2.92 -22.12
C GLU A 55 -18.00 -1.74 -22.89
N SER A 56 -16.69 -1.77 -23.19
CA SER A 56 -16.02 -0.71 -23.96
C SER A 56 -16.47 -0.58 -25.42
N ALA A 57 -17.01 -1.65 -26.01
CA ALA A 57 -17.50 -1.66 -27.39
C ALA A 57 -18.95 -1.19 -27.51
N CYS A 58 -19.65 -1.01 -26.39
CA CYS A 58 -21.05 -0.58 -26.39
C CYS A 58 -21.14 0.94 -26.57
N PRO A 59 -21.78 1.45 -27.64
CA PRO A 59 -21.86 2.89 -27.89
C PRO A 59 -22.76 3.64 -26.89
N THR A 60 -23.55 2.92 -26.11
CA THR A 60 -24.52 3.49 -25.16
C THR A 60 -24.25 3.07 -23.71
N ASP A 61 -23.07 2.50 -23.42
CA ASP A 61 -22.66 2.02 -22.08
C ASP A 61 -23.72 1.14 -21.37
N PHE A 62 -24.43 0.35 -22.17
CA PHE A 62 -25.61 -0.39 -21.76
C PHE A 62 -25.32 -1.72 -21.05
N LEU A 63 -24.08 -2.21 -21.15
CA LEU A 63 -23.69 -3.52 -20.65
C LEU A 63 -22.64 -3.36 -19.55
N SER A 64 -22.91 -3.90 -18.37
CA SER A 64 -21.93 -3.91 -17.27
C SER A 64 -21.53 -5.33 -16.91
N VAL A 65 -20.22 -5.63 -17.00
CA VAL A 65 -19.66 -6.92 -16.57
C VAL A 65 -19.09 -6.76 -15.16
N ARG A 66 -19.72 -7.42 -14.19
CA ARG A 66 -19.28 -7.42 -12.79
C ARG A 66 -18.57 -8.73 -12.47
N VAL A 67 -17.32 -8.64 -12.00
CA VAL A 67 -16.52 -9.78 -11.53
C VAL A 67 -16.55 -9.74 -10.00
N TYR A 68 -17.15 -10.75 -9.36
CA TYR A 68 -17.07 -10.91 -7.91
C TYR A 68 -15.87 -11.79 -7.59
N LEU A 69 -14.82 -11.16 -7.06
CA LEU A 69 -13.72 -11.85 -6.40
C LEU A 69 -14.24 -12.31 -5.02
N TRP A 70 -14.12 -13.61 -4.77
CA TRP A 70 -14.57 -14.21 -3.52
C TRP A 70 -13.76 -13.67 -2.33
N HIS A 71 -14.47 -13.66 -1.22
CA HIS A 71 -14.24 -13.07 0.09
C HIS A 71 -12.96 -13.57 0.78
N GLU A 72 -12.15 -12.67 1.33
CA GLU A 72 -11.45 -12.92 2.60
C GLU A 72 -11.13 -11.61 3.35
N THR A 73 -11.30 -11.71 4.66
CA THR A 73 -11.39 -10.70 5.71
C THR A 73 -10.24 -9.69 5.80
N THR A 74 -10.56 -8.40 5.85
CA THR A 74 -9.73 -7.39 6.53
C THR A 74 -10.59 -6.29 7.16
N ARG A 75 -10.61 -6.28 8.50
CA ARG A 75 -11.20 -5.24 9.34
C ARG A 75 -10.37 -3.95 9.22
N SER A 76 -10.66 -3.16 8.20
CA SER A 76 -10.25 -1.78 8.08
C SER A 76 -11.48 -0.97 7.68
N MET A 77 -11.70 0.20 8.27
CA MET A 77 -12.83 1.10 7.93
C MET A 77 -12.85 1.51 6.44
N GLY A 78 -11.78 1.25 5.68
CA GLY A 78 -11.74 1.37 4.22
C GLY A 78 -12.55 0.29 3.48
N SER A 79 -12.78 -0.89 4.07
CA SER A 79 -13.57 -1.99 3.48
C SER A 79 -15.05 -1.62 3.29
N LEU A 80 -15.58 -0.74 4.14
CA LEU A 80 -16.94 -0.20 4.02
C LEU A 80 -17.13 0.64 2.73
N ILE A 81 -16.05 1.04 2.05
CA ILE A 81 -16.15 1.72 0.74
C ILE A 81 -16.77 0.82 -0.31
N PHE A 82 -16.48 -0.48 -0.27
CA PHE A 82 -17.07 -1.44 -1.22
C PHE A 82 -18.57 -1.65 -0.97
N PHE A 83 -19.06 -1.36 0.24
CA PHE A 83 -20.48 -1.39 0.59
C PHE A 83 -21.23 -0.09 0.26
N LEU A 84 -20.52 1.01 -0.08
CA LEU A 84 -21.18 2.24 -0.49
C LEU A 84 -21.82 2.06 -1.88
N PRO A 85 -23.08 2.49 -2.07
CA PRO A 85 -23.72 2.44 -3.38
C PRO A 85 -22.88 3.23 -4.38
N HIS A 86 -22.52 2.60 -5.50
CA HIS A 86 -21.66 3.14 -6.57
C HIS A 86 -22.25 4.37 -7.30
N LYS A 87 -23.29 5.01 -6.75
CA LYS A 87 -24.08 6.08 -7.38
C LYS A 87 -23.50 7.49 -7.23
N GLY A 88 -22.19 7.64 -6.95
CA GLY A 88 -21.55 8.94 -7.13
C GLY A 88 -20.12 9.07 -6.64
N ASN A 89 -19.23 9.54 -7.53
CA ASN A 89 -17.86 9.96 -7.21
C ASN A 89 -17.81 10.95 -6.03
N ARG A 90 -18.84 11.78 -5.85
CA ARG A 90 -18.94 12.74 -4.74
C ARG A 90 -19.06 12.08 -3.37
N VAL A 91 -19.82 10.98 -3.25
CA VAL A 91 -20.01 10.28 -1.96
C VAL A 91 -18.71 9.63 -1.51
N ILE A 92 -18.01 8.95 -2.43
CA ILE A 92 -16.73 8.28 -2.15
C ILE A 92 -15.67 9.30 -1.68
N ARG A 93 -15.56 10.44 -2.36
CA ARG A 93 -14.62 11.52 -1.98
C ARG A 93 -14.88 12.03 -0.56
N TRP A 94 -16.12 12.44 -0.28
CA TRP A 94 -16.48 12.92 1.07
C TRP A 94 -16.26 11.86 2.13
N TYR A 95 -16.62 10.61 1.85
CA TYR A 95 -16.40 9.49 2.75
C TYR A 95 -14.91 9.34 3.13
N THR A 96 -14.02 9.38 2.14
CA THR A 96 -12.58 9.24 2.40
C THR A 96 -11.99 10.40 3.18
N ILE A 97 -12.40 11.63 2.86
CA ILE A 97 -11.96 12.82 3.61
C ILE A 97 -12.45 12.74 5.05
N CYS A 98 -13.71 12.37 5.28
CA CYS A 98 -14.27 12.20 6.61
C CYS A 98 -13.51 11.12 7.41
N ILE A 99 -13.15 10.00 6.79
CA ILE A 99 -12.35 8.96 7.47
C ILE A 99 -10.95 9.45 7.80
N CYS A 100 -10.26 10.11 6.88
CA CYS A 100 -8.92 10.63 7.13
C CYS A 100 -8.94 11.67 8.26
N MET A 101 -9.89 12.60 8.24
CA MET A 101 -10.09 13.59 9.30
C MET A 101 -10.42 12.92 10.64
N LEU A 102 -11.36 11.97 10.66
CA LEU A 102 -11.72 11.23 11.87
C LEU A 102 -10.50 10.50 12.45
N LYS A 103 -9.71 9.83 11.60
CA LYS A 103 -8.51 9.12 12.02
C LYS A 103 -7.44 10.07 12.56
N LEU A 104 -7.21 11.21 11.91
CA LEU A 104 -6.29 12.24 12.38
C LEU A 104 -6.72 12.82 13.74
N LEU A 105 -8.02 13.09 13.92
CA LEU A 105 -8.55 13.55 15.20
C LEU A 105 -8.40 12.48 16.30
N LEU A 106 -8.62 11.21 15.95
CA LEU A 106 -8.53 10.12 16.91
C LEU A 106 -7.08 9.82 17.31
N THR A 107 -6.12 9.91 16.37
CA THR A 107 -4.68 9.77 16.69
C THR A 107 -4.15 10.94 17.50
N THR A 108 -4.53 12.18 17.16
CA THR A 108 -4.16 13.36 17.95
C THR A 108 -4.78 13.32 19.35
N TYR A 109 -6.04 12.91 19.48
CA TYR A 109 -6.69 12.69 20.77
C TYR A 109 -5.94 11.65 21.60
N ALA A 110 -5.62 10.49 21.02
CA ALA A 110 -4.87 9.44 21.71
C ALA A 110 -3.51 9.94 22.21
N PHE A 111 -2.79 10.73 21.42
CA PHE A 111 -1.49 11.28 21.84
C PHE A 111 -1.60 12.40 22.88
N CYS A 112 -2.68 13.20 22.88
CA CYS A 112 -2.83 14.26 23.87
C CYS A 112 -3.22 13.72 25.27
N TYR A 113 -4.01 12.65 25.33
CA TYR A 113 -4.59 12.15 26.59
C TYR A 113 -3.99 10.85 27.11
N HIS A 114 -3.50 9.97 26.21
CA HIS A 114 -2.99 8.65 26.59
C HIS A 114 -1.48 8.50 26.43
N PHE A 115 -0.79 9.45 25.81
CA PHE A 115 0.66 9.38 25.62
C PHE A 115 1.39 10.28 26.63
N GLN A 116 2.26 9.67 27.44
CA GLN A 116 3.11 10.38 28.40
C GLN A 116 4.48 10.63 27.75
N LEU A 117 4.83 11.90 27.51
CA LEU A 117 6.08 12.26 26.83
C LEU A 117 7.34 11.96 27.67
N ASP A 118 7.18 11.88 29.00
CA ASP A 118 8.31 11.73 29.92
C ASP A 118 8.78 10.27 30.05
N ASP A 119 7.96 9.29 29.63
CA ASP A 119 8.30 7.88 29.73
C ASP A 119 8.98 7.36 28.44
N PRO A 120 10.21 6.81 28.52
CA PRO A 120 10.94 6.29 27.35
C PRO A 120 10.41 4.93 26.87
N LEU A 121 9.47 4.32 27.60
CA LEU A 121 8.90 3.01 27.28
C LEU A 121 7.92 3.09 26.10
N ILE A 122 7.76 1.96 25.41
CA ILE A 122 6.77 1.83 24.34
C ILE A 122 5.37 1.84 24.97
N GLN A 123 4.53 2.74 24.47
CA GLN A 123 3.15 2.94 24.91
C GLN A 123 2.16 2.48 23.83
N LEU A 124 0.87 2.40 24.19
CA LEU A 124 -0.20 1.95 23.29
C LEU A 124 0.12 0.60 22.63
N VAL A 125 0.60 -0.35 23.45
CA VAL A 125 1.03 -1.67 22.99
C VAL A 125 -0.17 -2.57 22.76
N GLU A 126 -0.26 -3.12 21.56
CA GLU A 126 -1.17 -4.21 21.22
C GLU A 126 -0.31 -5.43 20.88
N ASP A 127 -0.49 -6.53 21.61
CA ASP A 127 0.25 -7.78 21.37
C ASP A 127 -0.72 -8.95 21.22
N TYR A 128 -0.82 -9.47 19.99
CA TYR A 128 -1.63 -10.63 19.66
C TYR A 128 -0.77 -11.69 18.96
N LYS A 129 -0.93 -12.96 19.36
CA LYS A 129 -0.34 -14.08 18.63
C LYS A 129 -1.13 -14.31 17.35
N TRP A 130 -0.51 -14.08 16.19
CA TRP A 130 -1.19 -14.24 14.90
C TRP A 130 -0.96 -15.65 14.35
N ILE A 131 0.30 -16.06 14.16
CA ILE A 131 0.64 -17.38 13.60
C ILE A 131 1.56 -18.11 14.57
N ASN A 132 1.03 -19.16 15.21
CA ASN A 132 1.77 -19.94 16.21
C ASN A 132 2.95 -20.75 15.60
N PHE A 133 2.87 -21.14 14.33
CA PHE A 133 3.90 -21.97 13.68
C PHE A 133 5.22 -21.22 13.46
N PHE A 134 5.16 -19.91 13.15
CA PHE A 134 6.34 -19.06 12.91
C PHE A 134 6.64 -18.12 14.09
N TYR A 135 5.98 -18.30 15.24
CA TYR A 135 6.05 -17.40 16.40
C TYR A 135 5.80 -15.92 16.02
N PHE A 136 5.01 -15.70 14.97
CA PHE A 136 4.74 -14.37 14.44
C PHE A 136 3.69 -13.66 15.32
N ARG A 137 4.08 -12.53 15.90
CA ARG A 137 3.23 -11.72 16.76
C ARG A 137 2.81 -10.44 16.05
N TRP A 138 1.51 -10.15 16.09
CA TRP A 138 1.00 -8.83 15.77
C TRP A 138 1.28 -7.93 16.98
N LYS A 139 2.51 -7.40 17.04
CA LYS A 139 2.94 -6.48 18.09
C LYS A 139 3.04 -5.07 17.51
N LEU A 140 2.11 -4.21 17.91
CA LEU A 140 2.14 -2.78 17.62
C LEU A 140 2.48 -2.02 18.90
N GLY A 141 3.10 -0.85 18.76
CA GLY A 141 3.40 0.04 19.86
C GLY A 141 3.97 1.36 19.36
N ILE A 142 3.81 2.41 20.14
CA ILE A 142 4.22 3.77 19.78
C ILE A 142 5.19 4.28 20.84
N ASP A 143 6.28 4.88 20.40
CA ASP A 143 7.29 5.53 21.21
C ASP A 143 7.55 6.94 20.70
N GLY A 144 8.48 7.65 21.33
CA GLY A 144 8.83 9.03 20.96
C GLY A 144 9.27 9.18 19.49
N LEU A 145 9.97 8.17 18.93
CA LEU A 145 10.41 8.18 17.54
C LEU A 145 9.23 8.03 16.57
N SER A 146 8.28 7.13 16.86
CA SER A 146 7.13 6.86 16.00
C SER A 146 6.05 7.94 16.06
N LEU A 147 5.96 8.71 17.15
CA LEU A 147 4.91 9.71 17.35
C LEU A 147 4.85 10.74 16.20
N GLY A 148 5.99 11.36 15.88
CA GLY A 148 6.08 12.38 14.83
C GLY A 148 5.66 11.87 13.44
N PRO A 149 6.28 10.78 12.93
CA PRO A 149 5.90 10.18 11.65
C PRO A 149 4.44 9.72 11.58
N VAL A 150 3.85 9.19 12.66
CA VAL A 150 2.44 8.77 12.68
C VAL A 150 1.51 9.98 12.55
N LEU A 151 1.74 11.07 13.30
CA LEU A 151 0.97 12.31 13.16
C LEU A 151 1.12 12.92 11.76
N LEU A 152 2.37 12.97 11.25
CA LEU A 152 2.67 13.49 9.92
C LEU A 152 1.95 12.69 8.83
N THR A 153 1.91 11.36 8.97
CA THR A 153 1.20 10.45 8.06
C THR A 153 -0.29 10.76 8.02
N GLY A 154 -0.92 10.96 9.17
CA GLY A 154 -2.33 11.39 9.26
C GLY A 154 -2.58 12.74 8.59
N PHE A 155 -1.71 13.71 8.86
CA PHE A 155 -1.85 15.06 8.32
C PHE A 155 -1.69 15.09 6.79
N ILE A 156 -0.58 14.54 6.27
CA ILE A 156 -0.28 14.54 4.83
C ILE A 156 -1.33 13.71 4.06
N THR A 157 -1.77 12.57 4.59
CA THR A 157 -2.77 11.74 3.89
C THR A 157 -4.13 12.41 3.81
N THR A 158 -4.50 13.17 4.84
CA THR A 158 -5.71 13.99 4.83
C THR A 158 -5.62 15.08 3.76
N LEU A 159 -4.50 15.78 3.67
CA LEU A 159 -4.28 16.76 2.60
C LEU A 159 -4.21 16.13 1.21
N ALA A 160 -3.61 14.94 1.08
CA ALA A 160 -3.50 14.23 -0.18
C ALA A 160 -4.86 13.75 -0.70
N THR A 161 -5.76 13.30 0.18
CA THR A 161 -7.15 12.95 -0.20
C THR A 161 -7.98 14.16 -0.58
N LEU A 162 -7.78 15.32 0.07
CA LEU A 162 -8.35 16.59 -0.39
C LEU A 162 -7.83 16.99 -1.76
N ALA A 163 -6.52 16.85 -1.99
CA ALA A 163 -5.89 17.14 -3.27
C ALA A 163 -6.43 16.22 -4.39
N ALA A 164 -6.76 14.96 -4.08
CA ALA A 164 -7.30 13.99 -5.02
C ALA A 164 -8.72 14.28 -5.54
N TRP A 165 -9.32 15.42 -5.19
CA TRP A 165 -10.67 15.80 -5.61
C TRP A 165 -10.98 15.69 -7.12
N PRO A 166 -10.10 16.07 -8.07
CA PRO A 166 -10.43 16.01 -9.49
C PRO A 166 -10.30 14.59 -10.08
N VAL A 167 -9.88 13.58 -9.32
CA VAL A 167 -9.79 12.20 -9.82
C VAL A 167 -11.20 11.65 -10.09
N THR A 168 -11.51 11.45 -11.36
CA THR A 168 -12.82 10.93 -11.84
C THR A 168 -12.75 9.47 -12.29
N ARG A 169 -11.63 9.08 -12.90
CA ARG A 169 -11.38 7.71 -13.38
C ARG A 169 -11.22 6.75 -12.20
N ASP A 170 -12.01 5.68 -12.18
CA ASP A 170 -11.96 4.60 -11.19
C ASP A 170 -11.82 5.10 -9.75
N SER A 171 -12.62 6.12 -9.41
CA SER A 171 -12.49 6.88 -8.15
C SER A 171 -12.55 5.99 -6.90
N LEU A 172 -13.35 4.93 -6.93
CA LEU A 172 -13.46 3.94 -5.85
C LEU A 172 -12.11 3.27 -5.57
N LEU A 173 -11.46 2.76 -6.62
CA LEU A 173 -10.19 2.05 -6.50
C LEU A 173 -9.08 3.01 -6.05
N PHE A 174 -9.05 4.22 -6.60
CA PHE A 174 -8.07 5.24 -6.21
C PHE A 174 -8.13 5.52 -4.70
N HIS A 175 -9.32 5.82 -4.19
CA HIS A 175 -9.53 6.18 -2.79
C HIS A 175 -9.35 4.98 -1.85
N PHE A 176 -9.70 3.77 -2.29
CA PHE A 176 -9.38 2.54 -1.57
C PHE A 176 -7.87 2.36 -1.42
N LEU A 177 -7.11 2.51 -2.51
CA LEU A 177 -5.65 2.39 -2.48
C LEU A 177 -5.00 3.45 -1.58
N MET A 178 -5.50 4.69 -1.63
CA MET A 178 -5.04 5.77 -0.74
C MET A 178 -5.25 5.43 0.75
N LEU A 179 -6.42 4.90 1.12
CA LEU A 179 -6.71 4.50 2.50
C LEU A 179 -5.97 3.22 2.92
N ALA A 180 -5.77 2.28 2.02
CA ALA A 180 -4.94 1.10 2.28
C ALA A 180 -3.49 1.52 2.52
N MET A 181 -3.00 2.50 1.77
CA MET A 181 -1.64 3.01 1.89
C MET A 181 -1.49 3.82 3.19
N TYR A 182 -2.54 4.55 3.61
CA TYR A 182 -2.61 5.17 4.92
C TYR A 182 -2.40 4.15 6.07
N SER A 183 -3.10 3.01 6.01
CA SER A 183 -2.92 1.95 7.00
C SER A 183 -1.55 1.29 6.94
N GLY A 184 -0.98 1.07 5.74
CA GLY A 184 0.35 0.50 5.58
C GLY A 184 1.43 1.39 6.20
N GLN A 185 1.37 2.70 5.93
CA GLN A 185 2.32 3.68 6.45
C GLN A 185 2.27 3.78 7.98
N ILE A 186 1.07 3.88 8.57
CA ILE A 186 0.93 3.84 10.05
C ILE A 186 1.43 2.50 10.61
N GLY A 187 1.11 1.39 9.93
CA GLY A 187 1.56 0.05 10.31
C GLY A 187 3.08 -0.05 10.40
N SER A 188 3.81 0.49 9.43
CA SER A 188 5.28 0.46 9.45
C SER A 188 5.91 1.29 10.57
N PHE A 189 5.30 2.42 10.97
CA PHE A 189 5.81 3.21 12.10
C PHE A 189 5.42 2.63 13.46
N SER A 190 4.36 1.84 13.53
CA SER A 190 3.87 1.25 14.79
C SER A 190 4.32 -0.19 15.04
N SER A 191 4.84 -0.88 14.03
CA SER A 191 5.29 -2.27 14.16
C SER A 191 6.47 -2.42 15.11
N ARG A 192 6.36 -3.34 16.07
CA ARG A 192 7.43 -3.75 17.01
C ARG A 192 7.93 -5.18 16.78
N ASP A 193 7.46 -5.80 15.70
CA ASP A 193 7.96 -7.06 15.17
C ASP A 193 8.60 -6.79 13.80
N LEU A 194 9.81 -7.32 13.57
CA LEU A 194 10.61 -7.07 12.37
C LEU A 194 9.94 -7.62 11.10
N LEU A 195 9.24 -8.75 11.20
CA LEU A 195 8.52 -9.33 10.06
C LEU A 195 7.24 -8.55 9.79
N LEU A 196 6.56 -8.07 10.83
CA LEU A 196 5.40 -7.18 10.67
C LEU A 196 5.81 -5.87 9.99
N PHE A 197 6.95 -5.31 10.38
CA PHE A 197 7.54 -4.14 9.71
C PHE A 197 7.77 -4.42 8.22
N PHE A 198 8.36 -5.56 7.86
CA PHE A 198 8.56 -5.97 6.46
C PHE A 198 7.23 -6.12 5.70
N ILE A 199 6.21 -6.75 6.30
CA ILE A 199 4.90 -6.93 5.65
C ILE A 199 4.24 -5.57 5.37
N MET A 200 4.28 -4.65 6.33
CA MET A 200 3.74 -3.29 6.14
C MET A 200 4.55 -2.50 5.10
N TRP A 201 5.86 -2.71 5.08
CA TRP A 201 6.78 -2.12 4.10
C TRP A 201 6.46 -2.53 2.66
N GLU A 202 6.19 -3.81 2.43
CA GLU A 202 5.81 -4.35 1.11
C GLU A 202 4.37 -3.98 0.73
N LEU A 203 3.46 -3.95 1.71
CA LEU A 203 2.07 -3.55 1.48
C LEU A 203 2.01 -2.12 0.93
N GLU A 204 2.77 -1.18 1.49
CA GLU A 204 2.87 0.19 0.97
C GLU A 204 3.41 0.20 -0.47
N LEU A 205 4.46 -0.57 -0.73
CA LEU A 205 5.17 -0.63 -2.01
C LEU A 205 4.22 -1.05 -3.15
N ILE A 206 3.41 -2.09 -2.92
CA ILE A 206 2.41 -2.57 -3.89
C ILE A 206 1.36 -1.49 -4.18
N LEU A 207 0.88 -0.79 -3.14
CA LEU A 207 -0.17 0.22 -3.28
C LEU A 207 0.31 1.45 -4.06
N VAL A 208 1.54 1.91 -3.80
CA VAL A 208 2.15 3.02 -4.55
C VAL A 208 2.36 2.65 -6.01
N TYR A 209 2.82 1.42 -6.29
CA TYR A 209 2.96 0.92 -7.66
C TYR A 209 1.62 0.95 -8.43
N LEU A 210 0.53 0.51 -7.78
CA LEU A 210 -0.81 0.56 -8.39
C LEU A 210 -1.28 2.00 -8.63
N LEU A 211 -1.09 2.89 -7.66
CA LEU A 211 -1.43 4.31 -7.80
C LEU A 211 -0.68 4.97 -8.96
N LEU A 212 0.62 4.68 -9.09
CA LEU A 212 1.47 5.24 -10.14
C LEU A 212 1.15 4.67 -11.52
N SER A 213 1.03 3.34 -11.65
CA SER A 213 0.79 2.68 -12.94
C SER A 213 -0.58 3.04 -13.55
N MET A 214 -1.61 3.27 -12.72
CA MET A 214 -2.96 3.56 -13.19
C MET A 214 -3.28 5.05 -13.34
N TRP A 215 -2.80 5.92 -12.44
CA TRP A 215 -3.11 7.36 -12.45
C TRP A 215 -1.89 8.28 -12.65
N GLY A 216 -0.71 7.73 -12.93
CA GLY A 216 0.46 8.52 -13.32
C GLY A 216 0.35 9.14 -14.72
N GLY A 217 1.39 9.90 -15.09
CA GLY A 217 1.53 10.64 -16.34
C GLY A 217 1.84 9.79 -17.57
N LYS A 218 2.57 10.37 -18.52
CA LYS A 218 2.81 9.77 -19.84
C LYS A 218 3.74 8.56 -19.76
N LYS A 219 4.78 8.61 -18.93
CA LYS A 219 5.76 7.52 -18.77
C LYS A 219 5.47 6.65 -17.53
N ARG A 220 4.23 6.66 -17.05
CA ARG A 220 3.81 5.99 -15.80
C ARG A 220 4.22 4.52 -15.69
N LEU A 221 4.15 3.74 -16.77
CA LEU A 221 4.52 2.31 -16.74
C LEU A 221 6.03 2.14 -16.56
N TYR A 222 6.84 2.96 -17.23
CA TYR A 222 8.30 2.95 -17.07
C TYR A 222 8.70 3.35 -15.64
N SER A 223 8.13 4.46 -15.13
CA SER A 223 8.43 4.90 -13.76
C SER A 223 7.95 3.90 -12.72
N ALA A 224 6.77 3.30 -12.89
CA ALA A 224 6.23 2.30 -11.96
C ALA A 224 7.04 1.01 -11.93
N THR A 225 7.43 0.48 -13.10
CA THR A 225 8.27 -0.73 -13.14
C THR A 225 9.67 -0.46 -12.60
N LYS A 226 10.26 0.70 -12.89
CA LYS A 226 11.55 1.10 -12.31
C LYS A 226 11.46 1.24 -10.80
N PHE A 227 10.43 1.92 -10.27
CA PHE A 227 10.19 2.05 -8.84
C PHE A 227 10.15 0.69 -8.14
N ILE A 228 9.24 -0.20 -8.58
CA ILE A 228 9.05 -1.49 -7.92
C ILE A 228 10.31 -2.37 -8.01
N LEU A 229 11.03 -2.37 -9.14
CA LEU A 229 12.25 -3.16 -9.28
C LEU A 229 13.36 -2.68 -8.34
N TYR A 230 13.52 -1.37 -8.18
CA TYR A 230 14.49 -0.81 -7.23
C TYR A 230 14.09 -1.16 -5.80
N THR A 231 12.87 -0.83 -5.39
CA THR A 231 12.45 -0.94 -4.00
C THR A 231 12.23 -2.39 -3.56
N ALA A 232 11.67 -3.25 -4.43
CA ALA A 232 11.52 -4.67 -4.14
C ALA A 232 12.87 -5.40 -4.18
N GLY A 233 13.79 -4.97 -5.07
CA GLY A 233 15.16 -5.47 -5.07
C GLY A 233 15.88 -5.16 -3.74
N GLY A 234 15.68 -3.95 -3.21
CA GLY A 234 16.17 -3.57 -1.87
C GLY A 234 15.51 -4.36 -0.74
N SER A 235 14.20 -4.62 -0.83
CA SER A 235 13.48 -5.31 0.25
C SER A 235 13.82 -6.79 0.39
N ILE A 236 14.39 -7.43 -0.63
CA ILE A 236 14.98 -8.77 -0.50
C ILE A 236 16.09 -8.77 0.57
N PHE A 237 16.94 -7.73 0.60
CA PHE A 237 17.97 -7.59 1.64
C PHE A 237 17.38 -7.30 3.02
N LEU A 238 16.29 -6.53 3.07
CA LEU A 238 15.53 -6.31 4.31
C LEU A 238 15.01 -7.66 4.85
N LEU A 239 14.35 -8.46 4.02
CA LEU A 239 13.83 -9.77 4.43
C LEU A 239 14.94 -10.71 4.89
N MET A 240 16.06 -10.75 4.16
CA MET A 240 17.22 -11.57 4.52
C MET A 240 17.80 -11.16 5.87
N GLY A 241 17.90 -9.86 6.15
CA GLY A 241 18.33 -9.35 7.45
C GLY A 241 17.33 -9.68 8.56
N VAL A 242 16.02 -9.49 8.32
CA VAL A 242 14.96 -9.81 9.30
C VAL A 242 14.98 -11.30 9.67
N LEU A 243 15.05 -12.19 8.67
CA LEU A 243 15.14 -13.63 8.92
C LEU A 243 16.47 -14.02 9.55
N GLY A 244 17.57 -13.40 9.14
CA GLY A 244 18.91 -13.64 9.70
C GLY A 244 18.95 -13.30 11.19
N VAL A 245 18.45 -12.13 11.57
CA VAL A 245 18.31 -11.69 12.97
C VAL A 245 17.36 -12.63 13.73
N GLY A 246 16.19 -12.93 13.15
CA GLY A 246 15.15 -13.70 13.82
C GLY A 246 15.50 -15.16 14.06
N LEU A 247 16.36 -15.75 13.24
CA LEU A 247 16.85 -17.14 13.36
C LEU A 247 18.16 -17.25 14.15
N TYR A 248 18.78 -16.13 14.52
CA TYR A 248 20.05 -16.14 15.20
C TYR A 248 19.89 -16.44 16.71
N GLY A 249 20.69 -17.38 17.22
CA GLY A 249 20.91 -17.58 18.66
C GLY A 249 19.80 -18.25 19.47
N SER A 250 18.67 -18.63 18.88
CA SER A 250 17.59 -19.34 19.57
C SER A 250 17.04 -20.53 18.78
N ASN A 251 16.60 -21.57 19.50
CA ASN A 251 15.91 -22.73 18.90
C ASN A 251 14.51 -22.35 18.36
N GLU A 252 13.92 -21.28 18.89
CA GLU A 252 12.65 -20.70 18.43
C GLU A 252 12.94 -19.34 17.79
N PRO A 253 12.42 -19.04 16.58
CA PRO A 253 12.66 -17.75 15.95
C PRO A 253 12.04 -16.62 16.76
N THR A 254 12.81 -15.57 17.08
CA THR A 254 12.31 -14.39 17.80
C THR A 254 12.41 -13.14 16.92
N LEU A 255 11.26 -12.63 16.50
CA LEU A 255 11.15 -11.47 15.59
C LEU A 255 10.80 -10.16 16.31
N ASN A 256 10.73 -10.21 17.64
CA ASN A 256 10.39 -9.04 18.45
C ASN A 256 11.59 -8.11 18.56
N PHE A 257 11.35 -6.83 18.31
CA PHE A 257 12.41 -5.85 18.28
C PHE A 257 13.17 -5.75 19.61
N GLU A 258 12.46 -5.70 20.74
CA GLU A 258 13.06 -5.61 22.08
C GLU A 258 13.97 -6.79 22.43
N THR A 259 13.63 -8.00 21.98
CA THR A 259 14.47 -9.17 22.26
C THR A 259 15.72 -9.17 21.39
N SER A 260 15.60 -8.76 20.13
CA SER A 260 16.72 -8.69 19.20
C SER A 260 17.73 -7.58 19.55
N VAL A 261 17.27 -6.44 20.08
CA VAL A 261 18.16 -5.35 20.55
C VAL A 261 19.02 -5.79 21.73
N ASN A 262 18.48 -6.61 22.63
CA ASN A 262 19.21 -7.11 23.80
C ASN A 262 20.12 -8.30 23.49
N GLN A 263 20.12 -8.79 22.25
CA GLN A 263 20.92 -9.92 21.83
C GLN A 263 22.30 -9.47 21.35
N SER A 264 23.36 -10.15 21.80
CA SER A 264 24.72 -9.87 21.37
C SER A 264 25.04 -10.60 20.06
N TYR A 265 25.44 -9.85 19.03
CA TYR A 265 25.91 -10.40 17.75
C TYR A 265 27.44 -10.30 17.65
N PRO A 266 28.12 -11.29 17.03
CA PRO A 266 29.51 -11.13 16.63
C PRO A 266 29.64 -9.99 15.62
N VAL A 267 30.65 -9.13 15.78
CA VAL A 267 30.84 -7.91 14.96
C VAL A 267 30.78 -8.19 13.45
N ALA A 268 31.39 -9.28 12.99
CA ALA A 268 31.37 -9.63 11.56
C ALA A 268 29.94 -9.90 11.04
N LEU A 269 29.11 -10.55 11.83
CA LEU A 269 27.73 -10.87 11.49
C LEU A 269 26.83 -9.62 11.61
N GLU A 270 27.08 -8.80 12.64
CA GLU A 270 26.43 -7.49 12.81
C GLU A 270 26.65 -6.59 11.59
N ILE A 271 27.88 -6.53 11.06
CA ILE A 271 28.24 -5.78 9.84
C ILE A 271 27.47 -6.31 8.61
N ILE A 272 27.33 -7.64 8.47
CA ILE A 272 26.60 -8.24 7.34
C ILE A 272 25.12 -7.84 7.38
N PHE A 273 24.48 -7.93 8.55
CA PHE A 273 23.09 -7.51 8.73
C PHE A 273 22.94 -6.00 8.50
N TYR A 274 23.87 -5.20 9.03
CA TYR A 274 23.87 -3.76 8.88
C TYR A 274 23.92 -3.34 7.41
N ILE A 275 24.80 -3.96 6.61
CA ILE A 275 24.91 -3.68 5.17
C ILE A 275 23.62 -4.09 4.44
N GLY A 276 23.05 -5.25 4.74
CA GLY A 276 21.81 -5.71 4.13
C GLY A 276 20.65 -4.74 4.38
N PHE A 277 20.46 -4.34 5.63
CA PHE A 277 19.46 -3.33 6.00
C PHE A 277 19.78 -1.96 5.42
N LEU A 278 21.05 -1.54 5.44
CA LEU A 278 21.49 -0.27 4.85
C LEU A 278 21.15 -0.21 3.36
N ILE A 279 21.34 -1.28 2.59
CA ILE A 279 20.96 -1.31 1.16
C ILE A 279 19.46 -1.09 1.00
N ALA A 280 18.63 -1.81 1.77
CA ALA A 280 17.18 -1.69 1.69
C ALA A 280 16.70 -0.25 2.01
N PHE A 281 17.23 0.32 3.09
CA PHE A 281 16.87 1.67 3.51
C PHE A 281 17.48 2.74 2.60
N ALA A 282 18.69 2.54 2.09
CA ALA A 282 19.36 3.44 1.15
C ALA A 282 18.59 3.55 -0.17
N VAL A 283 18.06 2.44 -0.69
CA VAL A 283 17.18 2.48 -1.87
C VAL A 283 15.94 3.34 -1.57
N LYS A 284 15.23 3.07 -0.47
CA LYS A 284 13.97 3.79 -0.18
C LYS A 284 14.19 5.26 0.19
N LEU A 285 15.27 5.59 0.88
CA LEU A 285 15.69 6.97 1.16
C LEU A 285 16.31 7.69 -0.05
N SER A 286 16.65 6.95 -1.11
CA SER A 286 17.36 7.48 -2.27
C SER A 286 18.73 8.05 -1.88
N ILE A 287 19.53 7.27 -1.16
CA ILE A 287 20.93 7.61 -0.87
C ILE A 287 21.78 7.43 -2.14
N LEU A 288 22.70 8.34 -2.44
CA LEU A 288 23.65 8.20 -3.56
C LEU A 288 24.43 6.87 -3.47
N PRO A 289 24.47 6.03 -4.53
CA PRO A 289 24.02 6.24 -5.92
C PRO A 289 22.60 5.72 -6.24
N LEU A 290 21.85 5.22 -5.27
CA LEU A 290 20.58 4.50 -5.43
C LEU A 290 19.34 5.43 -5.55
N HIS A 291 19.54 6.70 -5.90
CA HIS A 291 18.48 7.72 -5.96
C HIS A 291 17.76 7.84 -7.30
N THR A 292 18.22 7.14 -8.34
CA THR A 292 17.79 7.39 -9.74
C THR A 292 16.34 7.04 -10.03
N TRP A 293 15.67 6.24 -9.19
CA TRP A 293 14.24 5.95 -9.32
C TRP A 293 13.38 7.13 -8.87
N LEU A 294 13.88 7.96 -7.95
CA LEU A 294 13.12 9.03 -7.29
C LEU A 294 12.66 10.11 -8.29
N PRO A 295 13.52 10.73 -9.12
CA PRO A 295 13.08 11.81 -10.02
C PRO A 295 12.03 11.35 -11.03
N ASP A 296 12.18 10.16 -11.60
CA ASP A 296 11.24 9.59 -12.57
C ASP A 296 9.86 9.29 -11.95
N THR A 297 9.86 8.84 -10.69
CA THR A 297 8.65 8.48 -9.96
C THR A 297 7.89 9.73 -9.52
N HIS A 298 8.59 10.74 -8.99
CA HIS A 298 7.98 12.01 -8.61
C HIS A 298 7.49 12.83 -9.81
N GLY A 299 8.21 12.79 -10.93
CA GLY A 299 7.84 13.53 -12.15
C GLY A 299 6.57 12.99 -12.82
N GLU A 300 6.30 11.70 -12.69
CA GLU A 300 5.16 11.03 -13.34
C GLU A 300 4.00 10.72 -12.38
N ALA A 301 4.17 10.82 -11.06
CA ALA A 301 3.10 10.57 -10.11
C ALA A 301 2.00 11.65 -10.15
N HIS A 302 0.74 11.24 -9.97
CA HIS A 302 -0.33 12.18 -9.67
C HIS A 302 0.03 12.97 -8.41
N TYR A 303 -0.24 14.27 -8.37
CA TYR A 303 0.23 15.15 -7.30
C TYR A 303 -0.21 14.70 -5.90
N SER A 304 -1.42 14.14 -5.73
CA SER A 304 -1.85 13.56 -4.45
C SER A 304 -1.02 12.35 -4.04
N THR A 305 -0.63 11.48 -4.98
CA THR A 305 0.26 10.34 -4.73
C THR A 305 1.68 10.82 -4.46
N CYS A 306 2.13 11.87 -5.16
CA CYS A 306 3.43 12.50 -4.97
C CYS A 306 3.57 13.10 -3.56
N MET A 307 2.51 13.69 -3.00
CA MET A 307 2.49 14.17 -1.61
C MET A 307 2.79 13.06 -0.61
N LEU A 308 2.25 11.86 -0.83
CA LEU A 308 2.45 10.71 0.04
C LEU A 308 3.85 10.11 -0.13
N LEU A 309 4.32 10.03 -1.37
CA LEU A 309 5.65 9.54 -1.72
C LEU A 309 6.74 10.44 -1.10
N ALA A 310 6.64 11.76 -1.29
CA ALA A 310 7.61 12.72 -0.78
C ALA A 310 7.47 12.90 0.74
N GLY A 311 6.22 12.95 1.20
CA GLY A 311 5.87 13.28 2.57
C GLY A 311 6.20 12.17 3.57
N ILE A 312 5.95 10.92 3.20
CA ILE A 312 5.91 9.79 4.15
C ILE A 312 6.84 8.66 3.71
N LEU A 313 6.79 8.22 2.45
CA LEU A 313 7.53 7.04 2.00
C LEU A 313 9.05 7.17 2.21
N LEU A 314 9.62 8.35 1.95
CA LEU A 314 11.03 8.65 2.23
C LEU A 314 11.35 8.62 3.75
N LYS A 315 10.43 9.14 4.58
CA LYS A 315 10.61 9.20 6.05
C LYS A 315 10.62 7.80 6.65
N MET A 316 9.90 6.86 6.04
CA MET A 316 9.89 5.48 6.45
C MET A 316 11.25 4.80 6.31
N GLY A 317 12.03 5.15 5.28
CA GLY A 317 13.40 4.68 5.16
C GLY A 317 14.34 5.27 6.21
N ALA A 318 14.17 6.55 6.58
CA ALA A 318 14.91 7.18 7.69
C ALA A 318 14.56 6.54 9.03
N TYR A 319 13.27 6.29 9.25
CA TYR A 319 12.79 5.56 10.42
C TYR A 319 13.41 4.17 10.49
N GLY A 320 13.48 3.44 9.38
CA GLY A 320 14.18 2.15 9.29
C GLY A 320 15.67 2.25 9.62
N LEU A 321 16.39 3.26 9.11
CA LEU A 321 17.80 3.48 9.47
C LEU A 321 18.00 3.73 10.96
N ILE A 322 17.19 4.59 11.56
CA ILE A 322 17.33 4.91 12.99
C ILE A 322 16.93 3.70 13.83
N ARG A 323 15.73 3.17 13.59
CA ARG A 323 15.19 2.07 14.38
C ARG A 323 16.01 0.81 14.21
N ILE A 324 16.21 0.33 12.98
CA ILE A 324 16.85 -0.96 12.76
C ILE A 324 18.37 -0.81 12.71
N ASN A 325 18.94 0.10 11.92
CA ASN A 325 20.40 0.14 11.83
C ASN A 325 21.09 0.74 13.06
N MET A 326 20.55 1.79 13.67
CA MET A 326 21.20 2.45 14.80
C MET A 326 20.85 1.79 16.15
N GLU A 327 19.58 1.46 16.42
CA GLU A 327 19.21 0.86 17.72
C GLU A 327 19.51 -0.65 17.81
N LEU A 328 19.32 -1.43 16.73
CA LEU A 328 19.55 -2.89 16.75
C LEU A 328 21.03 -3.27 16.57
N LEU A 329 21.79 -2.51 15.79
CA LEU A 329 23.16 -2.83 15.38
C LEU A 329 24.15 -1.69 15.69
N PRO A 330 24.29 -1.31 16.98
CA PRO A 330 24.99 -0.09 17.38
C PRO A 330 26.51 -0.13 17.11
N HIS A 331 27.15 -1.30 17.21
CA HIS A 331 28.60 -1.39 16.97
C HIS A 331 28.89 -1.24 15.48
N ALA A 332 28.15 -1.92 14.62
CA ALA A 332 28.26 -1.74 13.17
C ALA A 332 27.94 -0.28 12.79
N HIS A 333 26.90 0.33 13.38
CA HIS A 333 26.56 1.72 13.13
C HIS A 333 27.70 2.69 13.46
N SER A 334 28.39 2.49 14.59
CA SER A 334 29.52 3.35 14.98
C SER A 334 30.67 3.33 13.97
N ILE A 335 30.90 2.19 13.30
CA ILE A 335 31.94 2.03 12.27
C ILE A 335 31.53 2.73 10.97
N PHE A 336 30.27 2.61 10.56
CA PHE A 336 29.77 3.16 9.29
C PHE A 336 29.28 4.62 9.40
N SER A 337 29.10 5.16 10.60
CA SER A 337 28.58 6.53 10.83
C SER A 337 29.37 7.62 10.09
N PRO A 338 30.72 7.65 10.11
CA PRO A 338 31.49 8.65 9.36
C PRO A 338 31.22 8.58 7.84
N TRP A 339 31.04 7.38 7.30
CA TRP A 339 30.75 7.20 5.88
C TRP A 339 29.35 7.71 5.53
N LEU A 340 28.35 7.43 6.37
CA LEU A 340 27.00 7.98 6.20
C LEU A 340 26.99 9.50 6.25
N MET A 341 27.78 10.12 7.14
CA MET A 341 27.93 11.57 7.18
C MET A 341 28.51 12.12 5.87
N VAL A 342 29.58 11.51 5.35
CA VAL A 342 30.19 11.94 4.07
C VAL A 342 29.19 11.84 2.93
N VAL A 343 28.51 10.70 2.79
CA VAL A 343 27.49 10.51 1.74
C VAL A 343 26.35 11.52 1.90
N GLY A 344 25.90 11.74 3.14
CA GLY A 344 24.85 12.71 3.45
C GLY A 344 25.24 14.17 3.17
N THR A 345 26.52 14.53 3.25
CA THR A 345 27.00 15.88 2.89
C THR A 345 27.13 16.10 1.38
N ILE A 346 27.33 15.04 0.60
CA ILE A 346 27.49 15.11 -0.85
C ILE A 346 26.13 15.21 -1.56
N GLN A 347 25.11 14.61 -0.96
CA GLN A 347 23.73 14.54 -1.46
C GLN A 347 22.94 15.81 -1.14
#